data_AF-A0A7S2AYH4-F1
#
_entry.id   AF-A0A7S2AYH4-F1
#
_cell.length_a   1.000
_cell.length_b   1.000
_cell.length_c   1.000
_cell.angle_alpha   90.00
_cell.angle_beta   90.00
_cell.angle_gamma   90.00
#
_symmetry.space_group_name_H-M   'P 1'
#
loop_
_entity.id
_entity.type
_entity.pdbx_description
1 polymer ?
#
loop_
_entity_poly.entity_id
_entity_poly.type
_entity_poly.pdbx_seq_one_letter_code
_entity_poly.pdbx_strand_id
1 'polypeptide(L)'
;MMDDNHPYDGSVDYNGYAVFSYPNGDTYIGDWKRGVRDGLGIFRSATGKEFVGQWSNGLRHGWGTLTHANGEVYEGDWLHGRISGVGRLTSANGDVYDGQFLKGKYHG
;
A
#
# COMPACT_ATOMS: atom_id res chain seq x y z
N MET A 1 11.14 9.44 -13.24
CA MET A 1 9.97 8.73 -12.67
C MET A 1 10.47 7.46 -12.00
N MET A 2 10.88 7.60 -10.73
CA MET A 2 10.87 6.63 -9.62
C MET A 2 11.98 7.09 -8.67
N ASP A 3 11.59 7.94 -7.71
CA ASP A 3 12.45 8.39 -6.62
C ASP A 3 11.55 8.77 -5.45
N ASP A 4 10.69 7.83 -5.07
CA ASP A 4 9.79 7.98 -3.94
C ASP A 4 10.58 7.69 -2.66
N ASN A 5 11.21 8.74 -2.14
CA ASN A 5 11.55 8.92 -0.74
C ASN A 5 12.20 7.71 -0.08
N HIS A 6 13.47 7.49 -0.40
CA HIS A 6 14.35 6.72 0.48
C HIS A 6 14.91 7.66 1.57
N PRO A 7 14.54 7.47 2.85
CA PRO A 7 15.22 8.14 3.95
C PRO A 7 16.54 7.39 4.21
N TYR A 8 17.50 7.51 3.29
CA TYR A 8 18.85 6.99 3.53
C TYR A 8 19.69 8.09 4.19
N ASP A 9 19.57 8.26 5.51
CA ASP A 9 20.63 8.93 6.29
C ASP A 9 21.75 7.95 6.72
N GLY A 10 21.62 6.67 6.34
CA GLY A 10 22.69 5.69 6.42
C GLY A 10 22.99 5.13 7.81
N SER A 11 22.11 5.26 8.80
CA SER A 11 22.49 4.92 10.19
C SER A 11 21.60 3.93 10.97
N VAL A 12 20.51 3.41 10.41
CA VAL A 12 19.63 2.50 11.17
C VAL A 12 19.13 1.33 10.31
N ASP A 13 19.62 0.13 10.61
CA ASP A 13 19.08 -1.14 10.10
C ASP A 13 17.69 -1.40 10.72
N TYR A 14 16.65 -0.74 10.20
CA TYR A 14 15.28 -0.99 10.63
C TYR A 14 14.91 -2.45 10.31
N ASN A 15 14.81 -3.25 11.36
CA ASN A 15 14.29 -4.60 11.36
C ASN A 15 13.23 -4.69 12.46
N GLY A 16 12.07 -5.27 12.15
CA GLY A 16 10.93 -5.34 13.07
C GLY A 16 9.95 -4.18 12.87
N TYR A 17 9.06 -3.97 13.84
CA TYR A 17 7.96 -3.02 13.73
C TYR A 17 8.41 -1.58 14.05
N ALA A 18 8.08 -0.61 13.20
CA ALA A 18 8.38 0.80 13.45
C ALA A 18 7.33 1.75 12.85
N VAL A 19 7.28 2.95 13.42
CA VAL A 19 6.56 4.11 12.89
C VAL A 19 7.56 5.02 12.19
N PHE A 20 7.27 5.38 10.95
CA PHE A 20 8.10 6.27 10.14
C PHE A 20 7.25 7.41 9.58
N SER A 21 7.73 8.64 9.73
CA SER A 21 7.10 9.85 9.17
C SER A 21 8.02 10.43 8.11
N TYR A 22 7.50 10.60 6.90
CA TYR A 22 8.24 11.13 5.76
C TYR A 22 8.17 12.66 5.73
N PRO A 23 9.18 13.37 5.18
CA PRO A 23 9.16 14.83 5.08
C PRO A 23 8.00 15.40 4.26
N ASN A 24 7.45 14.61 3.33
CA ASN A 24 6.27 14.98 2.54
C ASN A 24 4.93 14.85 3.32
N GLY A 25 4.99 14.44 4.60
CA GLY A 25 3.82 14.23 5.45
C GLY A 25 3.21 12.82 5.37
N ASP A 26 3.73 11.95 4.51
CA ASP A 26 3.31 10.55 4.50
C ASP A 26 3.76 9.86 5.79
N THR A 27 3.08 8.79 6.18
CA THR A 27 3.47 7.95 7.31
C THR A 27 3.39 6.48 6.95
N TYR A 28 4.28 5.69 7.54
CA TYR A 28 4.22 4.24 7.51
C TYR A 28 4.32 3.68 8.91
N ILE A 29 3.49 2.70 9.23
CA ILE A 29 3.48 1.99 10.50
C ILE A 29 3.44 0.51 10.17
N GLY A 30 4.49 -0.23 10.48
CA GLY A 30 4.50 -1.66 10.15
C GLY A 30 5.87 -2.30 10.24
N ASP A 31 5.95 -3.48 9.64
CA ASP A 31 7.13 -4.32 9.62
C ASP A 31 8.19 -3.82 8.63
N TRP A 32 9.43 -3.81 9.10
CA TRP A 32 10.63 -3.48 8.35
C TRP A 32 11.58 -4.66 8.33
N LYS A 33 12.28 -4.83 7.21
CA LYS A 33 13.36 -5.80 7.05
C LYS A 33 14.46 -5.18 6.21
N ARG A 34 15.67 -5.11 6.75
CA ARG A 34 16.83 -4.50 6.07
C ARG A 34 16.52 -3.10 5.51
N GLY A 35 15.81 -2.29 6.31
CA GLY A 35 15.50 -0.91 5.95
C GLY A 35 14.42 -0.73 4.87
N VAL A 36 13.71 -1.79 4.46
CA VAL A 36 12.55 -1.70 3.57
C VAL A 36 11.29 -2.24 4.25
N ARG A 37 10.12 -1.72 3.83
CA ARG A 37 8.80 -2.22 4.26
C ARG A 37 8.63 -3.68 3.80
N ASP A 38 8.44 -4.60 4.72
CA ASP A 38 8.34 -6.04 4.44
C ASP A 38 7.58 -6.73 5.58
N GLY A 39 6.39 -7.26 5.29
CA GLY A 39 5.44 -7.74 6.29
C GLY A 39 4.14 -6.93 6.30
N LEU A 40 3.46 -6.84 7.43
CA LEU A 40 2.21 -6.10 7.55
C LEU A 40 2.47 -4.63 7.83
N GLY A 41 1.66 -3.74 7.25
CA GLY A 41 1.77 -2.33 7.56
C GLY A 41 0.66 -1.45 7.02
N ILE A 42 0.61 -0.26 7.58
CA ILE A 42 -0.32 0.81 7.27
C ILE A 42 0.49 1.96 6.67
N PHE A 43 0.18 2.34 5.45
CA PHE A 43 0.69 3.55 4.82
C PHE A 43 -0.43 4.58 4.74
N ARG A 44 -0.14 5.82 5.15
CA ARG A 44 -1.04 6.96 4.96
C ARG A 44 -0.30 8.03 4.19
N SER A 45 -0.87 8.47 3.08
CA SER A 45 -0.36 9.64 2.39
C SER A 45 -0.85 10.92 3.05
N ALA A 46 -0.06 11.99 2.93
CA ALA A 46 -0.47 13.34 3.32
C ALA A 46 -1.74 13.80 2.57
N THR A 47 -2.02 13.21 1.41
CA THR A 47 -3.19 13.49 0.57
C THR A 47 -4.45 12.72 0.97
N GLY A 48 -4.41 11.93 2.04
CA GLY A 48 -5.58 11.23 2.59
C GLY A 48 -5.84 9.84 2.00
N LYS A 49 -4.89 9.27 1.26
CA LYS A 49 -4.94 7.87 0.82
C LYS A 49 -4.38 6.97 1.92
N GLU A 50 -5.07 5.88 2.24
CA GLU A 50 -4.61 4.88 3.21
C GLU A 50 -4.48 3.51 2.53
N PHE A 51 -3.42 2.78 2.85
CA PHE A 51 -3.27 1.37 2.51
C PHE A 51 -2.99 0.56 3.76
N VAL A 52 -3.77 -0.49 3.98
CA VAL A 52 -3.58 -1.47 5.05
C VAL A 52 -3.38 -2.83 4.42
N GLY A 53 -2.22 -3.46 4.60
CA GLY A 53 -2.00 -4.77 4.00
C GLY A 53 -0.57 -5.24 4.07
N GLN A 54 -0.26 -6.23 3.24
CA GLN A 54 1.08 -6.82 3.19
C GLN A 54 2.01 -6.02 2.26
N TRP A 55 3.28 -6.05 2.60
CA TRP A 55 4.38 -5.41 1.91
C TRP A 55 5.48 -6.44 1.66
N SER A 56 6.15 -6.33 0.52
CA SER A 56 7.36 -7.09 0.23
C SER A 56 8.32 -6.23 -0.57
N ASN A 57 9.56 -6.13 -0.11
CA ASN A 57 10.60 -5.31 -0.73
C ASN A 57 10.13 -3.87 -1.04
N GLY A 58 9.43 -3.24 -0.09
CA GLY A 58 8.95 -1.87 -0.23
C GLY A 58 7.69 -1.69 -1.09
N LEU A 59 7.15 -2.75 -1.68
CA LEU A 59 5.95 -2.71 -2.54
C LEU A 59 4.77 -3.40 -1.86
N ARG A 60 3.55 -2.94 -2.15
CA ARG A 60 2.30 -3.61 -1.73
C ARG A 60 2.25 -5.02 -2.33
N HIS A 61 1.88 -5.99 -1.52
CA HIS A 61 1.85 -7.39 -1.88
C HIS A 61 0.73 -8.13 -1.12
N GLY A 62 0.42 -9.36 -1.52
CA GLY A 62 -0.58 -10.20 -0.86
C GLY A 62 -1.95 -9.53 -0.76
N TRP A 63 -2.69 -9.80 0.31
CA TRP A 63 -3.97 -9.14 0.54
C TRP A 63 -3.79 -7.74 1.14
N GLY A 64 -4.62 -6.79 0.70
CA GLY A 64 -4.65 -5.46 1.28
C GLY A 64 -5.83 -4.59 0.85
N THR A 65 -6.14 -3.62 1.70
CA THR A 65 -7.19 -2.62 1.51
C THR A 65 -6.57 -1.28 1.18
N LEU A 66 -7.04 -0.66 0.11
CA LEU A 66 -6.69 0.69 -0.29
C LEU A 66 -7.92 1.59 -0.22
N THR A 67 -7.85 2.61 0.63
CA THR A 67 -8.87 3.65 0.74
C THR A 67 -8.33 4.93 0.10
N HIS A 68 -9.03 5.44 -0.89
CA HIS A 68 -8.74 6.71 -1.53
C HIS A 68 -9.39 7.86 -0.74
N ALA A 69 -8.84 9.08 -0.88
CA ALA A 69 -9.35 10.26 -0.21
C ALA A 69 -10.80 10.63 -0.60
N ASN A 70 -11.26 10.17 -1.76
CA ASN A 70 -12.64 10.34 -2.23
C ASN A 70 -13.62 9.30 -1.67
N GLY A 71 -13.16 8.37 -0.82
CA GLY A 71 -13.98 7.30 -0.24
C GLY A 71 -14.06 6.03 -1.09
N GLU A 72 -13.43 5.98 -2.27
CA GLU A 72 -13.29 4.72 -3.02
C GLU A 72 -12.42 3.74 -2.24
N VAL A 73 -12.86 2.48 -2.15
CA VAL A 73 -12.18 1.41 -1.42
C VAL A 73 -11.94 0.22 -2.33
N TYR A 74 -10.70 -0.22 -2.43
CA TYR A 74 -10.34 -1.51 -3.03
C TYR A 74 -9.88 -2.47 -1.93
N GLU A 75 -10.41 -3.68 -1.91
CA GLU A 75 -10.00 -4.79 -1.04
C GLU A 75 -9.65 -5.97 -1.93
N GLY A 76 -8.40 -6.42 -1.95
CA GLY A 76 -8.01 -7.39 -2.95
C GLY A 76 -6.56 -7.85 -2.89
N ASP A 77 -6.19 -8.72 -3.83
CA ASP A 77 -4.81 -9.14 -3.98
C ASP A 77 -3.94 -8.05 -4.63
N TRP A 78 -2.67 -8.04 -4.23
CA TRP A 78 -1.62 -7.13 -4.66
C TRP A 78 -0.39 -7.93 -5.08
N LEU A 79 0.19 -7.58 -6.22
CA LEU A 79 1.41 -8.16 -6.72
C LEU A 79 2.31 -7.05 -7.29
N HIS A 80 3.53 -6.94 -6.74
CA HIS A 80 4.52 -5.92 -7.13
C HIS A 80 3.95 -4.50 -7.19
N GLY A 81 3.19 -4.11 -6.15
CA GLY A 81 2.62 -2.77 -6.01
C GLY A 81 1.36 -2.52 -6.85
N ARG A 82 0.85 -3.51 -7.57
CA ARG A 82 -0.34 -3.42 -8.44
C ARG A 82 -1.45 -4.34 -7.95
N ILE A 83 -2.68 -3.90 -8.13
CA ILE A 83 -3.89 -4.70 -7.98
C ILE A 83 -3.83 -5.92 -8.91
N SER A 84 -4.12 -7.11 -8.38
CA SER A 84 -4.11 -8.40 -9.07
C SER A 84 -5.18 -9.32 -8.46
N GLY A 85 -5.40 -10.49 -9.05
CA GLY A 85 -6.13 -11.59 -8.41
C GLY A 85 -7.61 -11.28 -8.20
N VAL A 86 -8.17 -11.69 -7.07
CA VAL A 86 -9.56 -11.42 -6.72
C VAL A 86 -9.61 -10.17 -5.87
N GLY A 87 -10.62 -9.34 -6.09
CA GLY A 87 -10.86 -8.19 -5.25
C GLY A 87 -12.26 -7.64 -5.38
N ARG A 88 -12.54 -6.68 -4.50
CA ARG A 88 -13.76 -5.89 -4.45
C ARG A 88 -13.40 -4.42 -4.50
N LEU A 89 -13.96 -3.70 -5.47
CA LEU A 89 -13.89 -2.25 -5.53
C LEU A 89 -15.25 -1.67 -5.20
N THR A 90 -15.30 -0.79 -4.19
CA THR A 90 -16.44 0.04 -3.87
C THR A 90 -16.12 1.47 -4.30
N SER A 91 -16.85 1.98 -5.29
CA SER A 91 -16.68 3.35 -5.79
C SER A 91 -17.13 4.37 -4.74
N ALA A 92 -16.72 5.63 -4.89
CA ALA A 92 -17.17 6.72 -4.01
C ALA A 92 -18.70 6.91 -4.00
N ASN A 93 -19.41 6.44 -5.04
CA ASN A 93 -20.87 6.51 -5.14
C ASN A 93 -21.57 5.27 -4.56
N GLY A 94 -20.80 4.29 -4.06
CA GLY A 94 -21.32 3.05 -3.48
C GLY A 94 -21.51 1.90 -4.47
N ASP A 95 -21.16 2.08 -5.75
CA ASP A 95 -21.18 0.98 -6.71
C ASP A 95 -20.11 -0.05 -6.34
N VAL A 96 -20.46 -1.33 -6.43
CA VAL A 96 -19.56 -2.42 -6.08
C VAL A 96 -19.25 -3.25 -7.32
N TYR A 97 -17.97 -3.44 -7.58
CA TYR A 97 -17.46 -4.48 -8.46
C TYR A 97 -16.78 -5.55 -7.61
N ASP A 98 -17.15 -6.80 -7.80
CA ASP A 98 -16.51 -7.96 -7.18
C ASP A 98 -16.10 -8.92 -8.31
N GLY A 99 -14.81 -9.20 -8.42
CA GLY A 99 -14.31 -9.97 -9.56
C GLY A 99 -12.79 -10.06 -9.66
N GLN A 100 -12.32 -10.50 -10.82
CA GLN A 100 -10.89 -10.65 -11.09
C GLN A 100 -10.29 -9.35 -11.62
N PHE A 101 -9.09 -9.05 -11.14
CA PHE A 101 -8.27 -7.95 -11.59
C PHE A 101 -6.96 -8.47 -12.17
N LEU A 102 -6.60 -7.99 -13.36
CA LEU A 102 -5.31 -8.29 -13.97
C LEU A 102 -4.58 -6.99 -14.30
N LYS A 103 -3.42 -6.79 -13.67
CA LYS A 103 -2.56 -5.60 -13.86
C LYS A 103 -3.29 -4.27 -13.58
N GLY A 104 -4.18 -4.23 -12.60
CA GLY A 104 -4.92 -3.03 -12.20
C GLY A 104 -6.03 -2.60 -13.16
N LYS A 105 -6.52 -3.49 -14.02
CA LYS A 105 -7.74 -3.29 -14.80
C LYS A 105 -8.76 -4.37 -14.43
N TYR A 106 -10.04 -4.00 -14.49
CA TYR A 106 -11.14 -4.97 -14.42
C TYR A 106 -10.93 -6.05 -15.48
N HIS A 107 -10.98 -7.31 -15.08
CA HIS A 107 -11.04 -8.44 -15.98
C HIS A 107 -12.46 -9.00 -15.92
N GLY A 108 -13.33 -8.44 -16.76
CA GLY A 108 -14.73 -8.84 -16.93
C GLY A 108 -15.12 -8.73 -18.38
#